data_AF-X0L9D8-F1
#
_entry.id   AF-X0L9D8-F1
#
_cell.length_a   1.000
_cell.length_b   1.000
_cell.length_c   1.000
_cell.angle_alpha   90.00
_cell.angle_beta   90.00
_cell.angle_gamma   90.00
#
_symmetry.space_group_name_H-M   'P 1'
#
loop_
_entity.id
_entity.type
_entity.pdbx_description
1 polymer ?
#
loop_
_entity_poly.entity_id
_entity_poly.type
_entity_poly.pdbx_seq_one_letter_code
_entity_poly.pdbx_strand_id
1 'polypeptide(L)'
;MATKTEQAPERSMPPDDDHSDVESLKAAALFHKALRMGRVEEKGIQPIPLEERTVTRFYNIFTIWASINSNILGITFGMLGPLVYGLSLRDSALIILFFCLFSTIGPAYLATFGPKTGMRQMIQARYSFGRYLVSIPVLLNLATLTGFMVIIFVVGGQCLSAVSSGHLSPDVGIVIIGILSLFISFCGFKVLHYYETYAFIPAIIAITIATGCGGSELSKQAPPAAPATAAAVLSFGMIVASYMIPWAAIASDLTTYFDPKVPSWRVFAYSYLGLVTPTILLMVLGAAIAGALPNVPEWSEAYGETAVGGVLAAMLSSAGGFGKFVVVILSLTLLGNTGGTMYAITLNFQTLIPGLIKIPRYAFAIVVTVIVIPTALRAQRDFFVNLENFVALIGYWSASFIGIVSVEHLVFRKGRWDSYDHAIWNVASELPLGIAAIAAGVICYALVVPCMAQAWWTGPIAKTTGDIGFEIAFVMSSLFYVPFRWLEKRMSGR
;
A
#
# COMPACT_ATOMS: atom_id res chain seq x y z
N MET A 1 19.37 -81.32 -43.57
CA MET A 1 19.07 -81.05 -42.15
C MET A 1 20.10 -80.03 -41.67
N ALA A 2 19.65 -79.00 -40.95
CA ALA A 2 20.42 -77.87 -40.40
C ALA A 2 20.80 -76.71 -41.36
N THR A 3 20.04 -75.61 -41.24
CA THR A 3 20.41 -74.27 -41.68
C THR A 3 20.58 -73.40 -40.42
N LYS A 4 21.75 -72.79 -40.26
CA LYS A 4 22.07 -71.73 -39.28
C LYS A 4 21.83 -70.37 -39.92
N THR A 5 21.20 -69.44 -39.19
CA THR A 5 21.50 -67.98 -39.18
C THR A 5 20.67 -67.32 -38.06
N GLU A 6 21.32 -66.89 -36.98
CA GLU A 6 21.63 -65.48 -36.61
C GLU A 6 20.49 -64.78 -35.83
N GLN A 7 20.73 -64.52 -34.54
CA GLN A 7 19.93 -63.61 -33.71
C GLN A 7 20.80 -62.43 -33.27
N ALA A 8 20.22 -61.24 -33.41
CA ALA A 8 20.78 -59.90 -33.24
C ALA A 8 21.05 -59.52 -31.75
N PRO A 9 21.87 -58.48 -31.48
CA PRO A 9 22.34 -58.18 -30.12
C PRO A 9 21.29 -57.49 -29.24
N GLU A 10 21.30 -57.84 -27.95
CA GLU A 10 20.51 -57.20 -26.88
C GLU A 10 20.86 -55.71 -26.74
N ARG A 11 19.84 -54.86 -26.83
CA ARG A 11 19.90 -53.43 -26.54
C ARG A 11 19.67 -53.25 -25.04
N SER A 12 20.67 -52.75 -24.31
CA SER A 12 20.51 -52.36 -22.91
C SER A 12 19.53 -51.20 -22.79
N MET A 13 18.47 -51.36 -21.98
CA MET A 13 17.61 -50.25 -21.57
C MET A 13 18.38 -49.36 -20.56
N PRO A 14 18.32 -48.03 -20.67
CA PRO A 14 18.83 -47.14 -19.63
C PRO A 14 17.93 -47.22 -18.39
N PRO A 15 18.48 -46.99 -17.18
CA PRO A 15 17.72 -47.09 -15.94
C PRO A 15 16.65 -45.99 -15.85
N ASP A 16 15.48 -46.38 -15.34
CA ASP A 16 14.31 -45.54 -15.11
C ASP A 16 14.63 -44.30 -14.25
N ASP A 17 14.46 -43.12 -14.84
CA ASP A 17 14.52 -41.80 -14.19
C ASP A 17 13.16 -41.40 -13.55
N ASP A 18 12.38 -42.38 -13.08
CA ASP A 18 10.98 -42.22 -12.64
C ASP A 18 10.84 -41.54 -11.25
N HIS A 19 11.94 -41.29 -10.55
CA HIS A 19 11.90 -40.65 -9.22
C HIS A 19 11.69 -39.13 -9.28
N SER A 20 12.13 -38.45 -10.35
CA SER A 20 12.01 -36.98 -10.49
C SER A 20 10.58 -36.55 -10.84
N ASP A 21 9.86 -37.36 -11.63
CA ASP A 21 8.50 -37.08 -12.06
C ASP A 21 7.47 -37.32 -10.94
N VAL A 22 7.70 -38.30 -10.06
CA VAL A 22 6.79 -38.57 -8.94
C VAL A 22 6.87 -37.48 -7.86
N GLU A 23 8.05 -36.92 -7.60
CA GLU A 23 8.19 -35.77 -6.70
C GLU A 23 7.62 -34.48 -7.28
N SER A 24 7.83 -34.22 -8.58
CA SER A 24 7.27 -33.06 -9.27
C SER A 24 5.74 -33.12 -9.31
N LEU A 25 5.16 -34.30 -9.53
CA LEU A 25 3.72 -34.54 -9.49
C LEU A 25 3.14 -34.43 -8.08
N LYS A 26 3.86 -34.88 -7.05
CA LYS A 26 3.46 -34.69 -5.64
C LYS A 26 3.54 -33.24 -5.22
N ALA A 27 4.57 -32.51 -5.63
CA ALA A 27 4.70 -31.07 -5.40
C ALA A 27 3.59 -30.29 -6.11
N ALA A 28 3.28 -30.64 -7.37
CA ALA A 28 2.17 -30.06 -8.12
C ALA A 28 0.81 -30.40 -7.49
N ALA A 29 0.61 -31.62 -6.99
CA ALA A 29 -0.60 -32.04 -6.29
C ALA A 29 -0.77 -31.37 -4.92
N LEU A 30 0.33 -31.20 -4.17
CA LEU A 30 0.36 -30.44 -2.91
C LEU A 30 0.09 -28.95 -3.17
N PHE A 31 0.66 -28.40 -4.24
CA PHE A 31 0.41 -27.04 -4.70
C PHE A 31 -1.07 -26.86 -5.10
N HIS A 32 -1.63 -27.78 -5.90
CA HIS A 32 -3.05 -27.79 -6.26
C HIS A 32 -3.97 -27.97 -5.04
N LYS A 33 -3.56 -28.77 -4.05
CA LYS A 33 -4.29 -28.96 -2.80
C LYS A 33 -4.23 -27.72 -1.92
N ALA A 34 -3.10 -27.02 -1.85
CA ALA A 34 -2.95 -25.74 -1.17
C ALA A 34 -3.81 -24.65 -1.83
N LEU A 35 -3.81 -24.59 -3.17
CA LEU A 35 -4.68 -23.72 -3.97
C LEU A 35 -6.18 -24.00 -3.75
N ARG A 36 -6.58 -25.27 -3.57
CA ARG A 36 -7.97 -25.64 -3.25
C ARG A 36 -8.37 -25.38 -1.80
N MET A 37 -7.44 -25.53 -0.84
CA MET A 37 -7.71 -25.28 0.58
C MET A 37 -7.90 -23.78 0.86
N GLY A 38 -7.13 -22.91 0.19
CA GLY A 38 -7.41 -21.49 0.16
C GLY A 38 -8.45 -21.18 -0.89
N ARG A 39 -9.75 -21.52 -0.68
CA ARG A 39 -10.87 -21.18 -1.60
C ARG A 39 -10.64 -19.79 -2.21
N VAL A 40 -10.07 -19.78 -3.41
CA VAL A 40 -9.64 -18.57 -4.09
C VAL A 40 -10.91 -17.80 -4.40
N GLU A 41 -10.94 -16.51 -4.11
CA GLU A 41 -12.07 -15.67 -4.46
C GLU A 41 -12.25 -15.67 -5.99
N GLU A 42 -13.20 -16.47 -6.48
CA GLU A 42 -13.41 -16.70 -7.92
C GLU A 42 -14.01 -15.48 -8.64
N LYS A 43 -14.73 -14.62 -7.92
CA LYS A 43 -15.46 -13.48 -8.49
C LYS A 43 -14.57 -12.29 -8.85
N GLY A 44 -13.34 -12.22 -8.31
CA GLY A 44 -12.37 -11.17 -8.60
C GLY A 44 -12.97 -9.76 -8.53
N ILE A 45 -13.09 -9.11 -9.69
CA ILE A 45 -13.57 -7.73 -9.82
C ILE A 45 -15.07 -7.58 -10.06
N GLN A 46 -15.82 -8.68 -10.12
CA GLN A 46 -17.26 -8.63 -10.37
C GLN A 46 -18.00 -7.97 -9.19
N PRO A 47 -19.05 -7.17 -9.44
CA PRO A 47 -19.91 -6.66 -8.40
C PRO A 47 -20.47 -7.79 -7.53
N ILE A 48 -20.43 -7.61 -6.21
CA ILE A 48 -20.90 -8.60 -5.26
C ILE A 48 -22.42 -8.43 -5.07
N PRO A 49 -23.24 -9.46 -5.32
CA PRO A 49 -24.68 -9.42 -5.10
C PRO A 49 -25.07 -9.18 -3.64
N LEU A 50 -26.28 -8.67 -3.37
CA LEU A 50 -26.71 -8.28 -2.02
C LEU A 50 -26.73 -9.47 -1.05
N GLU A 51 -27.13 -10.64 -1.52
CA GLU A 51 -27.23 -11.90 -0.77
C GLU A 51 -25.87 -12.41 -0.25
N GLU A 52 -24.76 -12.00 -0.87
CA GLU A 52 -23.41 -12.37 -0.45
C GLU A 52 -22.78 -11.35 0.51
N ARG A 53 -23.40 -10.18 0.67
CA ARG A 53 -22.95 -9.11 1.59
C ARG A 53 -23.46 -9.38 3.00
N THR A 54 -22.87 -10.38 3.64
CA THR A 54 -23.38 -10.96 4.89
C THR A 54 -22.62 -10.52 6.15
N VAL A 55 -21.51 -9.78 6.02
CA VAL A 55 -20.69 -9.41 7.17
C VAL A 55 -21.38 -8.31 7.99
N THR A 56 -21.79 -8.64 9.22
CA THR A 56 -22.51 -7.73 10.12
C THR A 56 -21.66 -7.18 11.28
N ARG A 57 -20.45 -7.73 11.50
CA ARG A 57 -19.49 -7.24 12.50
C ARG A 57 -18.78 -5.98 11.99
N PHE A 58 -19.50 -4.87 11.89
CA PHE A 58 -19.03 -3.64 11.24
C PHE A 58 -17.75 -3.05 11.85
N TYR A 59 -17.48 -3.28 13.14
CA TYR A 59 -16.23 -2.84 13.78
C TYR A 59 -14.98 -3.52 13.18
N ASN A 60 -15.14 -4.64 12.46
CA ASN A 60 -14.03 -5.28 11.76
C ASN A 60 -13.39 -4.36 10.70
N ILE A 61 -14.13 -3.36 10.20
CA ILE A 61 -13.58 -2.34 9.31
C ILE A 61 -12.44 -1.59 10.00
N PHE A 62 -12.63 -1.23 11.28
CA PHE A 62 -11.58 -0.59 12.08
C PHE A 62 -10.39 -1.52 12.27
N THR A 63 -10.62 -2.78 12.63
CA THR A 63 -9.53 -3.72 12.93
C THR A 63 -8.69 -4.04 11.69
N ILE A 64 -9.31 -4.14 10.50
CA ILE A 64 -8.58 -4.36 9.24
C ILE A 64 -7.64 -3.18 8.97
N TRP A 65 -8.14 -1.95 9.00
CA TRP A 65 -7.31 -0.77 8.75
C TRP A 65 -6.24 -0.57 9.81
N ALA A 66 -6.60 -0.81 11.07
CA ALA A 66 -5.68 -0.76 12.19
C ALA A 66 -4.56 -1.80 12.02
N SER A 67 -4.88 -3.02 11.59
CA SER A 67 -3.89 -4.08 11.35
C SER A 67 -2.93 -3.74 10.23
N ILE A 68 -3.45 -3.34 9.07
CA ILE A 68 -2.64 -2.97 7.91
C ILE A 68 -1.68 -1.81 8.24
N ASN A 69 -2.03 -0.93 9.18
CA ASN A 69 -1.23 0.23 9.55
C ASN A 69 -0.44 0.09 10.86
N SER A 70 -0.66 -0.98 11.64
CA SER A 70 0.09 -1.25 12.87
C SER A 70 1.39 -2.00 12.56
N ASN A 71 2.34 -1.31 11.94
CA ASN A 71 3.66 -1.86 11.61
C ASN A 71 4.71 -0.74 11.54
N ILE A 72 5.98 -1.11 11.39
CA ILE A 72 7.12 -0.19 11.44
C ILE A 72 7.24 0.76 10.24
N LEU A 73 6.37 0.66 9.23
CA LEU A 73 6.37 1.58 8.09
C LEU A 73 6.05 3.01 8.51
N GLY A 74 5.05 3.22 9.38
CA GLY A 74 4.69 4.54 9.89
C GLY A 74 5.85 5.23 10.62
N ILE A 75 6.62 4.46 11.40
CA ILE A 75 7.83 4.95 12.08
C ILE A 75 8.82 5.51 11.05
N THR A 76 9.05 4.79 9.97
CA THR A 76 9.99 5.19 8.90
C THR A 76 9.60 6.54 8.28
N PHE A 77 8.31 6.75 7.98
CA PHE A 77 7.82 8.02 7.44
C PHE A 77 7.89 9.16 8.46
N GLY A 78 7.64 8.86 9.74
CA GLY A 78 7.77 9.83 10.83
C GLY A 78 9.18 10.39 10.99
N MET A 79 10.20 9.55 10.75
CA MET A 79 11.60 9.94 10.86
C MET A 79 12.00 11.04 9.85
N LEU A 80 11.29 11.18 8.72
CA LEU A 80 11.57 12.20 7.71
C LEU A 80 11.42 13.63 8.24
N GLY A 81 10.51 13.87 9.20
CA GLY A 81 10.26 15.21 9.74
C GLY A 81 11.55 15.84 10.29
N PRO A 82 12.20 15.23 11.28
CA PRO A 82 13.49 15.72 11.78
C PRO A 82 14.66 15.47 10.83
N LEU A 83 14.76 14.29 10.20
CA LEU A 83 15.97 13.91 9.44
C LEU A 83 16.12 14.63 8.10
N VAL A 84 15.00 14.90 7.41
CA VAL A 84 15.02 15.50 6.07
C VAL A 84 14.55 16.94 6.11
N TYR A 85 13.49 17.24 6.87
CA TYR A 85 12.91 18.58 6.92
C TYR A 85 13.43 19.43 8.10
N GLY A 86 14.31 18.88 8.95
CA GLY A 86 14.94 19.61 10.06
C GLY A 86 13.96 20.08 11.13
N LEU A 87 12.77 19.46 11.20
CA LEU A 87 11.70 19.87 12.10
C LEU A 87 11.95 19.36 13.53
N SER A 88 11.52 20.14 14.52
CA SER A 88 11.49 19.65 15.90
C SER A 88 10.49 18.50 16.06
N LEU A 89 10.60 17.71 17.15
CA LEU A 89 9.58 16.72 17.48
C LEU A 89 8.19 17.34 17.61
N ARG A 90 8.08 18.51 18.24
CA ARG A 90 6.81 19.22 18.40
C ARG A 90 6.19 19.54 17.04
N ASP A 91 6.97 20.16 16.14
CA ASP A 91 6.47 20.59 14.85
C ASP A 91 6.09 19.37 13.99
N SER A 92 6.96 18.36 13.96
CA SER A 92 6.70 17.08 13.28
C SER A 92 5.41 16.44 13.78
N ALA A 93 5.21 16.35 15.10
CA ALA A 93 4.04 15.73 15.68
C ALA A 93 2.74 16.47 15.36
N LEU A 94 2.76 17.81 15.37
CA LEU A 94 1.61 18.63 14.98
C LEU A 94 1.29 18.47 13.49
N ILE A 95 2.31 18.46 12.63
CA ILE A 95 2.12 18.25 11.19
C ILE A 95 1.52 16.86 10.93
N ILE A 96 2.09 15.81 11.52
CA ILE A 96 1.59 14.44 11.43
C ILE A 96 0.12 14.40 11.85
N LEU A 97 -0.22 14.97 13.02
CA LEU A 97 -1.57 14.98 13.55
C LEU A 97 -2.54 15.64 12.57
N PHE A 98 -2.32 16.89 12.18
CA PHE A 98 -3.28 17.64 11.37
C PHE A 98 -3.37 17.15 9.93
N PHE A 99 -2.24 16.82 9.29
CA PHE A 99 -2.26 16.30 7.93
C PHE A 99 -2.84 14.88 7.86
N CYS A 100 -2.59 14.00 8.84
CA CYS A 100 -3.27 12.70 8.90
C CYS A 100 -4.78 12.89 9.04
N LEU A 101 -5.23 13.70 10.00
CA LEU A 101 -6.66 13.95 10.23
C LEU A 101 -7.35 14.49 8.97
N PHE A 102 -6.70 15.40 8.23
CA PHE A 102 -7.25 15.96 7.01
C PHE A 102 -7.24 14.95 5.85
N SER A 103 -6.09 14.34 5.57
CA SER A 103 -5.90 13.48 4.39
C SER A 103 -6.67 12.17 4.43
N THR A 104 -7.02 11.65 5.63
CA THR A 104 -7.79 10.42 5.78
C THR A 104 -9.30 10.58 5.50
N ILE A 105 -9.81 11.82 5.39
CA ILE A 105 -11.24 12.08 5.13
C ILE A 105 -11.68 11.42 3.81
N GLY A 106 -10.89 11.60 2.74
CA GLY A 106 -11.18 11.03 1.41
C GLY A 106 -11.24 9.50 1.42
N PRO A 107 -10.18 8.79 1.86
CA PRO A 107 -10.20 7.33 2.02
C PRO A 107 -11.39 6.82 2.84
N ALA A 108 -11.66 7.43 4.00
CA ALA A 108 -12.76 7.00 4.86
C ALA A 108 -14.13 7.22 4.22
N TYR A 109 -14.30 8.29 3.46
CA TYR A 109 -15.52 8.56 2.70
C TYR A 109 -15.74 7.53 1.59
N LEU A 110 -14.71 7.22 0.79
CA LEU A 110 -14.82 6.22 -0.28
C LEU A 110 -15.02 4.80 0.25
N ALA A 111 -14.54 4.48 1.45
CA ALA A 111 -14.83 3.21 2.11
C ALA A 111 -16.34 2.99 2.32
N THR A 112 -17.15 4.06 2.45
CA THR A 112 -18.61 3.94 2.60
C THR A 112 -19.30 3.37 1.38
N PHE A 113 -18.65 3.39 0.22
CA PHE A 113 -19.23 2.94 -1.04
C PHE A 113 -19.23 1.42 -1.13
N GLY A 114 -18.29 0.73 -0.47
CA GLY A 114 -18.16 -0.73 -0.55
C GLY A 114 -19.44 -1.47 -0.14
N PRO A 115 -20.00 -1.25 1.06
CA PRO A 115 -21.22 -1.95 1.48
C PRO A 115 -22.43 -1.58 0.63
N LYS A 116 -22.53 -0.31 0.21
CA LYS A 116 -23.68 0.23 -0.54
C LYS A 116 -23.69 -0.26 -1.99
N THR A 117 -22.56 -0.16 -2.67
CA THR A 117 -22.44 -0.53 -4.08
C THR A 117 -22.04 -1.99 -4.27
N GLY A 118 -21.36 -2.64 -3.33
CA GLY A 118 -20.79 -3.99 -3.51
C GLY A 118 -19.73 -4.07 -4.61
N MET A 119 -19.19 -2.94 -5.03
CA MET A 119 -18.16 -2.87 -6.06
C MET A 119 -16.82 -2.44 -5.46
N ARG A 120 -15.75 -2.98 -6.03
CA ARG A 120 -14.36 -2.59 -5.73
C ARG A 120 -14.09 -1.16 -6.18
N GLN A 121 -13.07 -0.51 -5.63
CA GLN A 121 -12.85 0.92 -5.80
C GLN A 121 -12.60 1.31 -7.26
N MET A 122 -11.74 0.55 -7.94
CA MET A 122 -11.45 0.80 -9.36
C MET A 122 -12.60 0.39 -10.29
N ILE A 123 -13.53 -0.42 -9.81
CA ILE A 123 -14.77 -0.73 -10.55
C ILE A 123 -15.76 0.41 -10.40
N GLN A 124 -15.88 1.01 -9.22
CA GLN A 124 -16.64 2.25 -9.04
C GLN A 124 -16.05 3.40 -9.86
N ALA A 125 -14.72 3.46 -10.03
CA ALA A 125 -14.08 4.47 -10.85
C ALA A 125 -14.49 4.43 -12.34
N ARG A 126 -15.00 3.30 -12.85
CA ARG A 126 -15.54 3.20 -14.23
C ARG A 126 -16.71 4.16 -14.47
N TYR A 127 -17.43 4.51 -13.42
CA TYR A 127 -18.54 5.44 -13.49
C TYR A 127 -18.11 6.91 -13.60
N SER A 128 -16.80 7.19 -13.53
CA SER A 128 -16.21 8.51 -13.76
C SER A 128 -15.23 8.50 -14.93
N PHE A 129 -14.39 7.46 -15.02
CA PHE A 129 -13.31 7.28 -16.00
C PHE A 129 -13.68 6.35 -17.16
N GLY A 130 -14.92 5.88 -17.23
CA GLY A 130 -15.35 4.98 -18.30
C GLY A 130 -14.73 3.58 -18.24
N ARG A 131 -15.11 2.73 -19.19
CA ARG A 131 -14.70 1.31 -19.19
C ARG A 131 -13.20 1.10 -19.45
N TYR A 132 -12.61 1.95 -20.30
CA TYR A 132 -11.24 1.79 -20.79
C TYR A 132 -10.28 2.82 -20.19
N LEU A 133 -10.67 4.09 -20.07
CA LEU A 133 -9.78 5.12 -19.54
C LEU A 133 -9.53 4.98 -18.03
N VAL A 134 -10.37 4.22 -17.31
CA VAL A 134 -10.08 3.79 -15.93
C VAL A 134 -8.77 3.02 -15.80
N SER A 135 -8.24 2.42 -16.88
CA SER A 135 -6.95 1.74 -16.86
C SER A 135 -5.81 2.68 -16.46
N ILE A 136 -5.93 4.00 -16.71
CA ILE A 136 -4.92 5.00 -16.32
C ILE A 136 -4.80 5.10 -14.78
N PRO A 137 -5.87 5.44 -14.01
CA PRO A 137 -5.78 5.43 -12.55
C PRO A 137 -5.49 4.05 -11.98
N VAL A 138 -5.88 2.96 -12.64
CA VAL A 138 -5.49 1.60 -12.23
C VAL A 138 -3.99 1.38 -12.35
N LEU A 139 -3.34 1.84 -13.43
CA LEU A 139 -1.87 1.78 -13.57
C LEU A 139 -1.16 2.59 -12.50
N LEU A 140 -1.65 3.80 -12.23
CA LEU A 140 -1.09 4.67 -11.19
C LEU A 140 -1.24 4.03 -9.80
N ASN A 141 -2.37 3.37 -9.53
CA ASN A 141 -2.57 2.64 -8.28
C ASN A 141 -1.70 1.39 -8.19
N LEU A 142 -1.54 0.63 -9.28
CA LEU A 142 -0.59 -0.49 -9.32
C LEU A 142 0.83 -0.03 -9.01
N ALA A 143 1.27 1.06 -9.62
CA ALA A 143 2.58 1.65 -9.34
C ALA A 143 2.70 2.05 -7.86
N THR A 144 1.66 2.69 -7.32
CA THR A 144 1.58 3.13 -5.91
C THR A 144 1.74 1.96 -4.94
N LEU A 145 0.88 0.94 -5.06
CA LEU A 145 0.90 -0.24 -4.20
C LEU A 145 2.23 -1.00 -4.32
N THR A 146 2.75 -1.13 -5.54
CA THR A 146 4.05 -1.78 -5.82
C THR A 146 5.20 -1.03 -5.14
N GLY A 147 5.23 0.30 -5.19
CA GLY A 147 6.31 1.03 -4.55
C GLY A 147 6.19 1.11 -3.03
N PHE A 148 4.99 1.06 -2.44
CA PHE A 148 4.85 0.81 -1.01
C PHE A 148 5.42 -0.56 -0.62
N MET A 149 5.24 -1.60 -1.44
CA MET A 149 5.90 -2.89 -1.22
C MET A 149 7.43 -2.80 -1.29
N VAL A 150 7.97 -2.00 -2.22
CA VAL A 150 9.43 -1.74 -2.27
C VAL A 150 9.92 -1.20 -0.93
N ILE A 151 9.25 -0.18 -0.39
CA ILE A 151 9.61 0.45 0.89
C ILE A 151 9.55 -0.57 2.03
N ILE A 152 8.48 -1.36 2.07
CA ILE A 152 8.28 -2.41 3.06
C ILE A 152 9.41 -3.45 3.00
N PHE A 153 9.80 -3.92 1.81
CA PHE A 153 10.86 -4.94 1.69
C PHE A 153 12.21 -4.39 2.16
N VAL A 154 12.51 -3.12 1.85
CA VAL A 154 13.73 -2.45 2.31
C VAL A 154 13.77 -2.36 3.84
N VAL A 155 12.71 -1.83 4.47
CA VAL A 155 12.66 -1.67 5.93
C VAL A 155 12.71 -3.03 6.64
N GLY A 156 11.98 -4.03 6.14
CA GLY A 156 12.01 -5.39 6.69
C GLY A 156 13.40 -6.02 6.57
N GLY A 157 14.05 -5.86 5.42
CA GLY A 157 15.41 -6.37 5.17
C GLY A 157 16.47 -5.69 6.04
N GLN A 158 16.36 -4.38 6.25
CA GLN A 158 17.20 -3.62 7.19
C GLN A 158 17.09 -4.19 8.61
N CYS A 159 15.88 -4.46 9.11
CA CYS A 159 15.68 -5.07 10.43
C CYS A 159 16.33 -6.46 10.54
N LEU A 160 16.18 -7.31 9.53
CA LEU A 160 16.80 -8.65 9.54
C LEU A 160 18.32 -8.57 9.49
N SER A 161 18.87 -7.64 8.72
CA SER A 161 20.32 -7.41 8.66
C SER A 161 20.87 -6.94 10.00
N ALA A 162 20.20 -5.99 10.66
CA ALA A 162 20.61 -5.43 11.95
C ALA A 162 20.79 -6.48 13.07
N VAL A 163 19.96 -7.52 13.10
CA VAL A 163 20.06 -8.58 14.12
C VAL A 163 21.07 -9.68 13.80
N SER A 164 21.49 -9.75 12.54
CA SER A 164 22.36 -10.82 12.04
C SER A 164 23.83 -10.68 12.44
N SER A 165 24.22 -9.56 13.06
CA SER A 165 25.61 -9.28 13.44
C SER A 165 26.59 -9.44 12.26
N GLY A 166 26.20 -8.94 11.08
CA GLY A 166 27.03 -8.97 9.86
C GLY A 166 26.91 -10.23 9.01
N HIS A 167 26.19 -11.28 9.44
CA HIS A 167 26.00 -12.50 8.65
C HIS A 167 25.01 -12.34 7.50
N LEU A 168 24.12 -11.36 7.58
CA LEU A 168 23.08 -11.08 6.58
C LEU A 168 23.20 -9.63 6.10
N SER A 169 23.44 -9.41 4.81
CA SER A 169 23.34 -8.06 4.24
C SER A 169 21.86 -7.61 4.14
N PRO A 170 21.59 -6.29 4.11
CA PRO A 170 20.24 -5.78 3.87
C PRO A 170 19.63 -6.31 2.57
N ASP A 171 20.43 -6.51 1.52
CA ASP A 171 20.02 -7.11 0.25
C ASP A 171 19.43 -8.52 0.43
N VAL A 172 20.09 -9.40 1.21
CA VAL A 172 19.55 -10.74 1.47
C VAL A 172 18.29 -10.65 2.33
N GLY A 173 18.25 -9.73 3.30
CA GLY A 173 17.04 -9.45 4.07
C GLY A 173 15.84 -9.04 3.20
N ILE A 174 16.06 -8.18 2.19
CA ILE A 174 15.02 -7.77 1.22
C ILE A 174 14.50 -8.99 0.46
N VAL A 175 15.38 -9.87 -0.03
CA VAL A 175 14.98 -11.08 -0.74
C VAL A 175 14.14 -12.00 0.16
N ILE A 176 14.55 -12.19 1.42
CA ILE A 176 13.79 -13.00 2.40
C ILE A 176 12.38 -12.44 2.59
N ILE A 177 12.26 -11.13 2.86
CA ILE A 177 10.94 -10.49 3.05
C ILE A 177 10.09 -10.58 1.79
N GLY A 178 10.68 -10.43 0.61
CA GLY A 178 9.96 -10.57 -0.65
C GLY A 178 9.42 -11.96 -0.90
N ILE A 179 10.20 -13.01 -0.61
CA ILE A 179 9.77 -14.41 -0.74
C ILE A 179 8.68 -14.73 0.31
N LEU A 180 8.83 -14.28 1.56
CA LEU A 180 7.82 -14.46 2.60
C LEU A 180 6.50 -13.76 2.24
N SER A 181 6.56 -12.54 1.71
CA SER A 181 5.40 -11.78 1.25
C SER A 181 4.68 -12.51 0.10
N LEU A 182 5.45 -13.07 -0.85
CA LEU A 182 4.91 -13.91 -1.92
C LEU A 182 4.20 -15.15 -1.36
N PHE A 183 4.82 -15.83 -0.39
CA PHE A 183 4.21 -17.01 0.23
C PHE A 183 2.85 -16.70 0.86
N ILE A 184 2.77 -15.59 1.61
CA ILE A 184 1.52 -15.12 2.23
C ILE A 184 0.48 -14.76 1.18
N SER A 185 0.87 -14.27 0.01
CA SER A 185 -0.08 -13.97 -1.07
C SER A 185 -0.80 -15.21 -1.63
N PHE A 186 -0.20 -16.40 -1.52
CA PHE A 186 -0.86 -17.66 -1.88
C PHE A 186 -1.87 -18.11 -0.82
N CYS A 187 -1.81 -17.54 0.40
CA CYS A 187 -2.83 -17.77 1.41
C CYS A 187 -4.12 -17.04 1.00
N GLY A 188 -5.17 -17.81 0.68
CA GLY A 188 -6.44 -17.25 0.21
C GLY A 188 -7.10 -16.25 1.19
N PHE A 189 -8.11 -15.52 0.72
CA PHE A 189 -8.77 -14.41 1.43
C PHE A 189 -9.17 -14.71 2.88
N LYS A 190 -9.61 -15.94 3.19
CA LYS A 190 -9.96 -16.33 4.56
C LYS A 190 -8.77 -16.35 5.51
N VAL A 191 -7.62 -16.85 5.05
CA VAL A 191 -6.39 -16.91 5.85
C VAL A 191 -5.86 -15.50 6.06
N LEU A 192 -5.84 -14.69 5.00
CA LEU A 192 -5.46 -13.29 5.10
C LEU A 192 -6.38 -12.53 6.06
N HIS A 193 -7.70 -12.69 5.95
CA HIS A 193 -8.64 -11.98 6.82
C HIS A 193 -8.52 -12.42 8.28
N TYR A 194 -8.32 -13.71 8.54
CA TYR A 194 -8.03 -14.21 9.89
C TYR A 194 -6.71 -13.66 10.42
N TYR A 195 -5.65 -13.69 9.62
CA TYR A 195 -4.34 -13.12 9.97
C TYR A 195 -4.46 -11.63 10.29
N GLU A 196 -5.07 -10.82 9.41
CA GLU A 196 -5.31 -9.39 9.62
C GLU A 196 -6.22 -9.08 10.81
N THR A 197 -7.01 -10.05 11.27
CA THR A 197 -7.80 -9.86 12.50
C THR A 197 -6.91 -9.83 13.75
N TYR A 198 -5.73 -10.47 13.72
CA TYR A 198 -4.88 -10.65 14.90
C TYR A 198 -3.44 -10.15 14.73
N ALA A 199 -2.96 -9.93 13.50
CA ALA A 199 -1.57 -9.56 13.19
C ALA A 199 -1.13 -8.25 13.85
N PHE A 200 -2.08 -7.35 14.09
CA PHE A 200 -1.83 -6.09 14.79
C PHE A 200 -1.40 -6.28 16.26
N ILE A 201 -1.82 -7.37 16.92
CA ILE A 201 -1.53 -7.64 18.34
C ILE A 201 -0.02 -7.84 18.57
N PRO A 202 0.66 -8.81 17.92
CA PRO A 202 2.10 -8.96 18.09
C PRO A 202 2.86 -7.72 17.63
N ALA A 203 2.35 -6.99 16.64
CA ALA A 203 2.96 -5.74 16.20
C ALA A 203 2.95 -4.66 17.27
N ILE A 204 1.78 -4.38 17.88
CA ILE A 204 1.67 -3.42 18.97
C ILE A 204 2.53 -3.84 20.16
N ILE A 205 2.55 -5.13 20.51
CA ILE A 205 3.39 -5.64 21.60
C ILE A 205 4.87 -5.39 21.30
N ALA A 206 5.34 -5.75 20.10
CA ALA A 206 6.74 -5.57 19.72
C ALA A 206 7.14 -4.09 19.69
N ILE A 207 6.28 -3.21 19.16
CA ILE A 207 6.50 -1.76 19.14
C ILE A 207 6.52 -1.18 20.55
N THR A 208 5.63 -1.65 21.44
CA THR A 208 5.60 -1.22 22.84
C THR A 208 6.86 -1.65 23.58
N ILE A 209 7.36 -2.87 23.35
CA ILE A 209 8.63 -3.35 23.93
C ILE A 209 9.80 -2.49 23.42
N ALA A 210 9.88 -2.25 22.11
CA ALA A 210 10.92 -1.40 21.53
C ALA A 210 10.90 0.01 22.13
N THR A 211 9.71 0.60 22.24
CA THR A 211 9.51 1.92 22.86
C THR A 211 9.86 1.91 24.35
N GLY A 212 9.55 0.83 25.07
CA GLY A 212 9.89 0.69 26.49
C GLY A 212 11.39 0.57 26.73
N CYS A 213 12.10 -0.20 25.90
CA CYS A 213 13.55 -0.39 26.01
C CYS A 213 14.34 0.87 25.63
N GLY A 214 13.92 1.58 24.57
CA GLY A 214 14.57 2.82 24.12
C GLY A 214 13.97 4.11 24.69
N GLY A 215 12.95 4.02 25.53
CA GLY A 215 12.08 5.16 25.87
C GLY A 215 12.76 6.28 26.65
N SER A 216 13.74 5.95 27.51
CA SER A 216 14.50 6.95 28.28
C SER A 216 15.27 7.92 27.38
N GLU A 217 15.72 7.42 26.23
CA GLU A 217 16.52 8.15 25.25
C GLU A 217 15.67 9.09 24.38
N LEU A 218 14.36 8.81 24.22
CA LEU A 218 13.44 9.65 23.43
C LEU A 218 13.30 11.07 24.01
N SER A 219 13.65 11.30 25.26
CA SER A 219 13.68 12.65 25.86
C SER A 219 14.85 13.50 25.38
N LYS A 220 15.91 12.89 24.84
CA LYS A 220 17.16 13.55 24.42
C LYS A 220 17.03 14.21 23.05
N GLN A 221 15.99 15.01 22.85
CA GLN A 221 15.72 15.68 21.57
C GLN A 221 16.80 16.71 21.24
N ALA A 222 17.31 16.67 20.00
CA ALA A 222 18.20 17.70 19.49
C ALA A 222 17.40 18.96 19.14
N PRO A 223 17.87 20.17 19.50
CA PRO A 223 17.23 21.39 19.07
C PRO A 223 17.33 21.51 17.53
N PRO A 224 16.27 21.97 16.86
CA PRO A 224 16.34 22.17 15.41
C PRO A 224 17.36 23.27 15.08
N ALA A 225 18.09 23.11 13.98
CA ALA A 225 19.10 24.08 13.55
C ALA A 225 18.52 25.47 13.24
N ALA A 226 17.24 25.52 12.83
CA ALA A 226 16.48 26.73 12.60
C ALA A 226 15.00 26.51 12.95
N PRO A 227 14.22 27.59 13.20
CA PRO A 227 12.77 27.47 13.35
C PRO A 227 12.11 26.85 12.12
N ALA A 228 11.02 26.12 12.33
CA ALA A 228 10.24 25.53 11.25
C ALA A 228 9.75 26.61 10.27
N THR A 229 10.08 26.44 9.00
CA THR A 229 9.59 27.30 7.91
C THR A 229 8.26 26.78 7.39
N ALA A 230 7.43 27.66 6.82
CA ALA A 230 6.19 27.24 6.15
C ALA A 230 6.46 26.20 5.05
N ALA A 231 7.57 26.35 4.32
CA ALA A 231 7.97 25.40 3.28
C ALA A 231 8.26 24.00 3.84
N ALA A 232 9.03 23.90 4.93
CA ALA A 232 9.31 22.61 5.57
C ALA A 232 8.03 21.96 6.14
N VAL A 233 7.12 22.78 6.69
CA VAL A 233 5.82 22.34 7.22
C VAL A 233 4.95 21.73 6.13
N LEU A 234 4.78 22.43 5.00
CA LEU A 234 3.93 21.96 3.90
C LEU A 234 4.57 20.78 3.16
N SER A 235 5.89 20.79 2.93
CA SER A 235 6.59 19.66 2.31
C SER A 235 6.50 18.38 3.15
N PHE A 236 6.70 18.45 4.48
CA PHE A 236 6.50 17.28 5.34
C PHE A 236 5.02 16.89 5.44
N GLY A 237 4.11 17.87 5.48
CA GLY A 237 2.67 17.64 5.45
C GLY A 237 2.22 16.88 4.19
N MET A 238 2.81 17.19 3.04
CA MET A 238 2.59 16.48 1.78
C MET A 238 3.06 15.02 1.86
N ILE A 239 4.20 14.72 2.50
CA ILE A 239 4.64 13.34 2.72
C ILE A 239 3.65 12.56 3.59
N VAL A 240 3.17 13.17 4.67
CA VAL A 240 2.14 12.57 5.54
C VAL A 240 0.84 12.34 4.76
N ALA A 241 0.39 13.32 3.98
CA ALA A 241 -0.80 13.19 3.16
C ALA A 241 -0.66 12.09 2.10
N SER A 242 0.51 11.98 1.47
CA SER A 242 0.82 10.97 0.47
C SER A 242 0.90 9.55 1.02
N TYR A 243 1.09 9.39 2.32
CA TYR A 243 0.91 8.10 3.00
C TYR A 243 -0.58 7.73 3.13
N MET A 244 -1.46 8.71 3.34
CA MET A 244 -2.86 8.50 3.69
C MET A 244 -3.82 8.48 2.52
N ILE A 245 -3.71 9.46 1.62
CA ILE A 245 -4.60 9.66 0.47
C ILE A 245 -4.70 8.40 -0.42
N PRO A 246 -3.62 7.65 -0.70
CA PRO A 246 -3.69 6.49 -1.60
C PRO A 246 -4.58 5.36 -1.14
N TRP A 247 -4.85 5.24 0.16
CA TRP A 247 -5.81 4.26 0.68
C TRP A 247 -7.20 4.45 0.05
N ALA A 248 -7.53 5.67 -0.41
CA ALA A 248 -8.75 5.96 -1.15
C ALA A 248 -8.92 5.11 -2.41
N ALA A 249 -7.83 4.72 -3.07
CA ALA A 249 -7.83 3.95 -4.30
C ALA A 249 -8.15 2.45 -4.10
N ILE A 250 -8.20 1.98 -2.85
CA ILE A 250 -8.57 0.61 -2.47
C ILE A 250 -9.60 0.56 -1.33
N ALA A 251 -10.14 1.72 -0.92
CA ALA A 251 -10.89 1.86 0.32
C ALA A 251 -12.14 0.96 0.37
N SER A 252 -12.87 0.89 -0.75
CA SER A 252 -14.07 0.05 -0.84
C SER A 252 -13.75 -1.44 -1.00
N ASP A 253 -12.54 -1.82 -1.40
CA ASP A 253 -12.16 -3.22 -1.59
C ASP A 253 -12.29 -3.99 -0.27
N LEU A 254 -11.95 -3.37 0.86
CA LEU A 254 -12.01 -4.04 2.16
C LEU A 254 -13.40 -4.04 2.79
N THR A 255 -14.39 -3.39 2.15
CA THR A 255 -15.73 -3.19 2.72
C THR A 255 -16.87 -3.75 1.87
N THR A 256 -16.59 -4.35 0.70
CA THR A 256 -17.62 -4.82 -0.24
C THR A 256 -18.50 -5.96 0.27
N TYR A 257 -18.02 -6.78 1.20
CA TYR A 257 -18.77 -7.93 1.75
C TYR A 257 -19.66 -7.58 2.96
N PHE A 258 -19.62 -6.34 3.43
CA PHE A 258 -20.42 -5.92 4.58
C PHE A 258 -21.87 -5.66 4.20
N ASP A 259 -22.77 -6.00 5.12
CA ASP A 259 -24.22 -5.82 4.95
C ASP A 259 -24.54 -4.34 4.64
N PRO A 260 -25.26 -4.04 3.54
CA PRO A 260 -25.62 -2.69 3.14
C PRO A 260 -26.47 -1.94 4.16
N LYS A 261 -27.08 -2.62 5.15
CA LYS A 261 -27.83 -2.00 6.26
C LYS A 261 -26.93 -1.19 7.20
N VAL A 262 -25.60 -1.35 7.13
CA VAL A 262 -24.69 -0.53 7.93
C VAL A 262 -24.90 0.97 7.64
N PRO A 263 -25.04 1.81 8.67
CA PRO A 263 -25.04 3.26 8.48
C PRO A 263 -23.69 3.73 7.93
N SER A 264 -23.70 4.57 6.89
CA SER A 264 -22.45 5.05 6.24
C SER A 264 -21.52 5.78 7.21
N TRP A 265 -22.07 6.50 8.20
CA TRP A 265 -21.25 7.19 9.21
C TRP A 265 -20.45 6.21 10.08
N ARG A 266 -20.95 4.99 10.32
CA ARG A 266 -20.19 3.96 11.06
C ARG A 266 -19.05 3.43 10.22
N VAL A 267 -19.29 3.19 8.93
CA VAL A 267 -18.23 2.77 7.99
C VAL A 267 -17.15 3.85 7.90
N PHE A 268 -17.56 5.12 7.79
CA PHE A 268 -16.65 6.26 7.81
C PHE A 268 -15.84 6.29 9.11
N ALA A 269 -16.50 6.27 10.28
CA ALA A 269 -15.82 6.36 11.57
C ALA A 269 -14.86 5.19 11.80
N TYR A 270 -15.25 3.96 11.48
CA TYR A 270 -14.37 2.79 11.63
C TYR A 270 -13.17 2.86 10.68
N SER A 271 -13.37 3.21 9.42
CA SER A 271 -12.25 3.37 8.47
C SER A 271 -11.33 4.52 8.87
N TYR A 272 -11.91 5.67 9.23
CA TYR A 272 -11.16 6.86 9.62
C TYR A 272 -10.31 6.58 10.85
N LEU A 273 -10.91 6.08 11.94
CA LEU A 273 -10.20 5.77 13.19
C LEU A 273 -9.17 4.66 13.00
N GLY A 274 -9.48 3.63 12.19
CA GLY A 274 -8.57 2.52 11.91
C GLY A 274 -7.32 2.96 11.14
N LEU A 275 -7.45 3.98 10.29
CA LEU A 275 -6.34 4.58 9.56
C LEU A 275 -5.55 5.57 10.44
N VAL A 276 -6.20 6.58 11.02
CA VAL A 276 -5.48 7.67 11.72
C VAL A 276 -4.82 7.23 13.01
N THR A 277 -5.45 6.33 13.79
CA THR A 277 -4.97 5.99 15.14
C THR A 277 -3.57 5.36 15.12
N PRO A 278 -3.34 4.23 14.42
CA PRO A 278 -1.99 3.64 14.38
C PRO A 278 -1.01 4.57 13.69
N THR A 279 -1.38 5.22 12.59
CA THR A 279 -0.43 6.00 11.81
C THR A 279 0.06 7.24 12.55
N ILE A 280 -0.82 8.00 13.21
CA ILE A 280 -0.41 9.17 14.00
C ILE A 280 0.55 8.73 15.10
N LEU A 281 0.20 7.70 15.87
CA LEU A 281 1.04 7.23 16.98
C LEU A 281 2.42 6.76 16.49
N LEU A 282 2.46 5.99 15.41
CA LEU A 282 3.69 5.41 14.89
C LEU A 282 4.56 6.43 14.15
N MET A 283 3.98 7.36 13.39
CA MET A 283 4.75 8.45 12.79
C MET A 283 5.29 9.41 13.85
N VAL A 284 4.52 9.73 14.89
CA VAL A 284 5.03 10.56 16.01
C VAL A 284 6.17 9.85 16.74
N LEU A 285 6.06 8.54 16.96
CA LEU A 285 7.17 7.74 17.49
C LEU A 285 8.40 7.80 16.59
N GLY A 286 8.24 7.69 15.26
CA GLY A 286 9.30 7.87 14.29
C GLY A 286 9.99 9.24 14.37
N ALA A 287 9.20 10.31 14.49
CA ALA A 287 9.73 11.65 14.69
C ALA A 287 10.48 11.78 16.02
N ALA A 288 10.01 11.15 17.10
CA ALA A 288 10.69 11.17 18.39
C ALA A 288 12.04 10.43 18.34
N ILE A 289 12.07 9.25 17.69
CA ILE A 289 13.30 8.49 17.45
C ILE A 289 14.29 9.33 16.64
N ALA A 290 13.83 9.92 15.53
CA ALA A 290 14.66 10.73 14.65
C ALA A 290 15.23 11.98 15.33
N GLY A 291 14.41 12.68 16.12
CA GLY A 291 14.87 13.88 16.83
C GLY A 291 15.85 13.59 17.97
N ALA A 292 15.85 12.36 18.51
CA ALA A 292 16.81 11.93 19.53
C ALA A 292 18.15 11.44 18.96
N LEU A 293 18.18 10.95 17.71
CA LEU A 293 19.37 10.37 17.08
C LEU A 293 20.67 11.17 17.29
N PRO A 294 20.72 12.51 17.10
CA PRO A 294 21.96 13.25 17.24
C PRO A 294 22.56 13.27 18.65
N ASN A 295 21.74 13.02 19.67
CA ASN A 295 22.16 13.00 21.08
C ASN A 295 22.31 11.59 21.65
N VAL A 296 22.08 10.56 20.85
CA VAL A 296 22.19 9.15 21.25
C VAL A 296 23.17 8.46 20.29
N PRO A 297 24.49 8.49 20.58
CA PRO A 297 25.52 8.03 19.68
C PRO A 297 25.31 6.60 19.16
N GLU A 298 24.85 5.70 20.04
CA GLU A 298 24.54 4.30 19.72
C GLU A 298 23.46 4.18 18.63
N TRP A 299 22.42 5.02 18.69
CA TRP A 299 21.36 5.01 17.67
C TRP A 299 21.86 5.63 16.38
N SER A 300 22.66 6.70 16.46
CA SER A 300 23.25 7.35 15.28
C SER A 300 24.21 6.42 14.53
N GLU A 301 25.02 5.65 15.24
CA GLU A 301 25.93 4.65 14.66
C GLU A 301 25.13 3.53 13.99
N ALA A 302 24.16 2.95 14.70
CA ALA A 302 23.32 1.88 14.15
C ALA A 302 22.48 2.35 12.95
N TYR A 303 22.04 3.62 12.94
CA TYR A 303 21.41 4.23 11.78
C TYR A 303 22.36 4.30 10.58
N GLY A 304 23.64 4.60 10.79
CA GLY A 304 24.65 4.59 9.74
C GLY A 304 24.88 3.21 9.12
N GLU A 305 24.70 2.13 9.90
CA GLU A 305 24.90 0.76 9.43
C GLU A 305 23.72 0.22 8.61
N THR A 306 22.51 0.31 9.15
CA THR A 306 21.31 -0.32 8.55
C THR A 306 20.05 0.56 8.62
N ALA A 307 20.22 1.88 8.72
CA ALA A 307 19.14 2.86 8.76
C ALA A 307 18.09 2.53 9.84
N VAL A 308 16.81 2.44 9.47
CA VAL A 308 15.70 2.26 10.42
C VAL A 308 15.85 0.95 11.20
N GLY A 309 16.30 -0.13 10.54
CA GLY A 309 16.50 -1.42 11.17
C GLY A 309 17.54 -1.39 12.28
N GLY A 310 18.63 -0.66 12.07
CA GLY A 310 19.71 -0.50 13.05
C GLY A 310 19.24 0.29 14.27
N VAL A 311 18.51 1.37 14.08
CA VAL A 311 17.96 2.16 15.20
C VAL A 311 17.02 1.33 16.06
N LEU A 312 16.10 0.57 15.43
CA LEU A 312 15.19 -0.31 16.17
C LEU A 312 15.95 -1.41 16.94
N ALA A 313 17.04 -1.94 16.36
CA ALA A 313 17.90 -2.89 17.06
C ALA A 313 18.66 -2.26 18.22
N ALA A 314 19.17 -1.03 18.06
CA ALA A 314 19.85 -0.29 19.11
C ALA A 314 18.91 0.07 20.28
N MET A 315 17.66 0.46 20.00
CA MET A 315 16.62 0.67 21.02
C MET A 315 16.35 -0.58 21.85
N LEU A 316 16.49 -1.76 21.24
CA LEU A 316 16.24 -3.07 21.86
C LEU A 316 17.51 -3.73 22.43
N SER A 317 18.67 -3.06 22.35
CA SER A 317 19.96 -3.62 22.77
C SER A 317 20.00 -4.02 24.25
N SER A 318 19.33 -3.24 25.11
CA SER A 318 19.23 -3.50 26.56
C SER A 318 18.52 -4.82 26.88
N ALA A 319 17.69 -5.33 25.97
CA ALA A 319 17.01 -6.63 26.09
C ALA A 319 17.85 -7.80 25.55
N GLY A 320 19.08 -7.57 25.08
CA GLY A 320 20.00 -8.59 24.61
C GLY A 320 19.42 -9.49 23.51
N GLY A 321 19.51 -10.81 23.68
CA GLY A 321 19.00 -11.79 22.71
C GLY A 321 17.48 -11.69 22.48
N PHE A 322 16.71 -11.32 23.51
CA PHE A 322 15.27 -11.09 23.35
C PHE A 322 15.00 -9.86 22.48
N GLY A 323 15.81 -8.81 22.61
CA GLY A 323 15.75 -7.63 21.73
C GLY A 323 15.89 -7.99 20.25
N LYS A 324 16.86 -8.85 19.91
CA LYS A 324 17.02 -9.37 18.54
C LYS A 324 15.77 -10.12 18.05
N PHE A 325 15.19 -10.96 18.89
CA PHE A 325 13.93 -11.63 18.56
C PHE A 325 12.80 -10.63 18.29
N VAL A 326 12.66 -9.58 19.10
CA VAL A 326 11.64 -8.55 18.91
C VAL A 326 11.85 -7.79 17.59
N VAL A 327 13.07 -7.47 17.19
CA VAL A 327 13.35 -6.86 15.87
C VAL A 327 12.94 -7.77 14.72
N VAL A 328 13.15 -9.09 14.82
CA VAL A 328 12.65 -10.05 13.83
C VAL A 328 11.12 -9.98 13.76
N ILE A 329 10.43 -9.98 14.91
CA ILE A 329 8.98 -9.81 14.94
C ILE A 329 8.56 -8.49 14.30
N LEU A 330 9.22 -7.37 14.61
CA LEU A 330 8.97 -6.06 13.99
C LEU A 330 9.09 -6.12 12.46
N SER A 331 10.12 -6.78 11.94
CA SER A 331 10.27 -7.03 10.49
C SER A 331 9.08 -7.81 9.93
N LEU A 332 8.64 -8.87 10.62
CA LEU A 332 7.50 -9.69 10.19
C LEU A 332 6.15 -8.97 10.30
N THR A 333 6.00 -7.92 11.11
CA THR A 333 4.75 -7.12 11.17
C THR A 333 4.39 -6.51 9.83
N LEU A 334 5.40 -6.22 9.00
CA LEU A 334 5.21 -5.67 7.67
C LEU A 334 4.46 -6.61 6.73
N LEU A 335 4.52 -7.92 7.01
CA LEU A 335 3.89 -8.93 6.17
C LEU A 335 2.36 -8.80 6.10
N GLY A 336 1.71 -8.27 7.14
CA GLY A 336 0.27 -7.99 7.07
C GLY A 336 -0.09 -6.91 6.06
N ASN A 337 0.66 -5.80 6.10
CA ASN A 337 0.50 -4.76 5.09
C ASN A 337 0.76 -5.31 3.67
N THR A 338 1.80 -6.13 3.48
CA THR A 338 2.05 -6.74 2.16
C THR A 338 0.95 -7.69 1.71
N GLY A 339 0.32 -8.44 2.63
CA GLY A 339 -0.78 -9.35 2.32
C GLY A 339 -2.00 -8.59 1.80
N GLY A 340 -2.43 -7.54 2.51
CA GLY A 340 -3.51 -6.66 2.09
C GLY A 340 -3.21 -5.92 0.78
N THR A 341 -1.98 -5.42 0.64
CA THR A 341 -1.51 -4.70 -0.55
C THR A 341 -1.47 -5.63 -1.77
N MET A 342 -0.91 -6.84 -1.64
CA MET A 342 -0.85 -7.81 -2.73
C MET A 342 -2.25 -8.25 -3.16
N TYR A 343 -3.17 -8.43 -2.20
CA TYR A 343 -4.58 -8.69 -2.51
C TYR A 343 -5.16 -7.61 -3.42
N ALA A 344 -4.98 -6.33 -3.08
CA ALA A 344 -5.46 -5.21 -3.89
C ALA A 344 -4.78 -5.14 -5.27
N ILE A 345 -3.46 -5.37 -5.33
CA ILE A 345 -2.69 -5.41 -6.60
C ILE A 345 -3.29 -6.43 -7.56
N THR A 346 -3.59 -7.66 -7.10
CA THR A 346 -4.15 -8.70 -7.97
C THR A 346 -5.52 -8.32 -8.54
N LEU A 347 -6.37 -7.61 -7.78
CA LEU A 347 -7.65 -7.08 -8.27
C LEU A 347 -7.45 -5.94 -9.29
N ASN A 348 -6.45 -5.09 -9.06
CA ASN A 348 -6.12 -3.99 -9.97
C ASN A 348 -5.62 -4.53 -11.32
N PHE A 349 -4.78 -5.57 -11.34
CA PHE A 349 -4.39 -6.24 -12.59
C PHE A 349 -5.59 -6.78 -13.37
N GLN A 350 -6.54 -7.43 -12.70
CA GLN A 350 -7.77 -7.90 -13.35
C GLN A 350 -8.62 -6.75 -13.89
N THR A 351 -8.58 -5.57 -13.26
CA THR A 351 -9.30 -4.38 -13.71
C THR A 351 -8.61 -3.70 -14.89
N LEU A 352 -7.28 -3.79 -14.97
CA LEU A 352 -6.43 -3.05 -15.90
C LEU A 352 -6.75 -3.34 -17.37
N ILE A 353 -6.84 -4.61 -17.75
CA ILE A 353 -7.17 -5.03 -19.12
C ILE A 353 -8.25 -6.12 -19.03
N PRO A 354 -9.33 -6.04 -19.84
CA PRO A 354 -10.44 -6.99 -19.76
C PRO A 354 -10.05 -8.48 -19.79
N GLY A 355 -8.98 -8.85 -20.51
CA GLY A 355 -8.51 -10.23 -20.61
C GLY A 355 -7.83 -10.78 -19.34
N LEU A 356 -7.31 -9.90 -18.47
CA LEU A 356 -6.51 -10.30 -17.30
C LEU A 356 -7.36 -10.94 -16.20
N ILE A 357 -8.69 -10.78 -16.21
CA ILE A 357 -9.60 -11.45 -15.28
C ILE A 357 -9.49 -12.99 -15.35
N LYS A 358 -9.08 -13.54 -16.50
CA LYS A 358 -8.92 -14.99 -16.73
C LYS A 358 -7.64 -15.56 -16.12
N ILE A 359 -6.67 -14.70 -15.80
CA ILE A 359 -5.39 -15.11 -15.24
C ILE A 359 -5.57 -15.31 -13.74
N PRO A 360 -5.06 -16.43 -13.18
CA PRO A 360 -5.16 -16.68 -11.76
C PRO A 360 -4.37 -15.63 -10.96
N ARG A 361 -4.96 -15.17 -9.85
CA ARG A 361 -4.43 -14.04 -9.05
C ARG A 361 -2.98 -14.24 -8.59
N TYR A 362 -2.60 -15.48 -8.31
CA TYR A 362 -1.26 -15.82 -7.86
C TYR A 362 -0.17 -15.50 -8.90
N ALA A 363 -0.50 -15.52 -10.19
CA ALA A 363 0.46 -15.18 -11.24
C ALA A 363 0.83 -13.70 -11.19
N PHE A 364 -0.14 -12.82 -10.88
CA PHE A 364 0.14 -11.39 -10.68
C PHE A 364 1.01 -11.16 -9.45
N ALA A 365 0.80 -11.92 -8.37
CA ALA A 365 1.65 -11.82 -7.18
C ALA A 365 3.12 -12.19 -7.48
N ILE A 366 3.35 -13.25 -8.27
CA ILE A 366 4.70 -13.64 -8.71
C ILE A 366 5.33 -12.52 -9.55
N VAL A 367 4.61 -12.00 -10.55
CA VAL A 367 5.11 -10.91 -11.42
C VAL A 367 5.50 -9.69 -10.59
N VAL A 368 4.66 -9.30 -9.64
CA VAL A 368 4.92 -8.15 -8.76
C VAL A 368 6.15 -8.41 -7.90
N THR A 369 6.27 -9.58 -7.26
CA THR A 369 7.45 -9.90 -6.45
C THR A 369 8.74 -9.88 -7.27
N VAL A 370 8.72 -10.40 -8.50
CA VAL A 370 9.87 -10.38 -9.43
C VAL A 370 10.27 -8.94 -9.81
N ILE A 371 9.33 -8.00 -9.85
CA ILE A 371 9.61 -6.57 -10.12
C ILE A 371 10.09 -5.86 -8.85
N VAL A 372 9.42 -6.11 -7.71
CA VAL A 372 9.66 -5.40 -6.45
C VAL A 372 11.04 -5.74 -5.88
N ILE A 373 11.48 -7.01 -5.89
CA ILE A 373 12.77 -7.38 -5.28
C ILE A 373 13.94 -6.62 -5.94
N PRO A 374 14.17 -6.67 -7.27
CA PRO A 374 15.27 -5.92 -7.89
C PRO A 374 15.14 -4.41 -7.69
N THR A 375 13.92 -3.88 -7.73
CA THR A 375 13.66 -2.45 -7.50
C THR A 375 14.04 -2.05 -6.07
N ALA A 376 13.70 -2.88 -5.08
CA ALA A 376 14.03 -2.66 -3.67
C ALA A 376 15.53 -2.74 -3.41
N LEU A 377 16.24 -3.69 -4.01
CA LEU A 377 17.71 -3.77 -3.94
C LEU A 377 18.36 -2.49 -4.47
N ARG A 378 17.84 -1.90 -5.55
CA ARG A 378 18.35 -0.63 -6.07
C ARG A 378 17.96 0.57 -5.20
N ALA A 379 16.73 0.60 -4.70
CA ALA A 379 16.18 1.68 -3.92
C ALA A 379 16.84 1.81 -2.54
N GLN A 380 17.27 0.69 -1.94
CA GLN A 380 17.88 0.65 -0.60
C GLN A 380 19.17 1.47 -0.48
N ARG A 381 19.87 1.77 -1.58
CA ARG A 381 21.11 2.57 -1.59
C ARG A 381 20.88 4.03 -1.25
N ASP A 382 19.80 4.63 -1.78
CA ASP A 382 19.42 6.03 -1.59
C ASP A 382 17.96 6.10 -1.08
N PHE A 383 17.68 5.36 -0.01
CA PHE A 383 16.31 5.02 0.38
C PHE A 383 15.40 6.24 0.58
N PHE A 384 15.82 7.22 1.38
CA PHE A 384 14.98 8.37 1.70
C PHE A 384 14.75 9.31 0.51
N VAL A 385 15.75 9.49 -0.37
CA VAL A 385 15.61 10.30 -1.59
C VAL A 385 14.63 9.63 -2.57
N ASN A 386 14.75 8.32 -2.75
CA ASN A 386 13.82 7.56 -3.59
C ASN A 386 12.41 7.54 -3.01
N LEU A 387 12.30 7.41 -1.68
CA LEU A 387 11.05 7.46 -0.93
C LEU A 387 10.32 8.79 -1.15
N GLU A 388 11.00 9.92 -0.94
CA GLU A 388 10.42 11.27 -1.06
C GLU A 388 9.82 11.52 -2.45
N ASN A 389 10.62 11.37 -3.52
CA ASN A 389 10.15 11.65 -4.88
C ASN A 389 9.00 10.72 -5.30
N PHE A 390 9.04 9.45 -4.88
CA PHE A 390 8.03 8.47 -5.24
C PHE A 390 6.70 8.74 -4.52
N VAL A 391 6.76 8.99 -3.22
CA VAL A 391 5.59 9.24 -2.36
C VAL A 391 4.86 10.51 -2.80
N ALA A 392 5.58 11.55 -3.23
CA ALA A 392 4.94 12.78 -3.67
C ALA A 392 4.07 12.61 -4.92
N LEU A 393 4.58 11.91 -5.93
CA LEU A 393 3.82 11.61 -7.14
C LEU A 393 2.55 10.82 -6.81
N ILE A 394 2.66 9.89 -5.86
CA ILE A 394 1.53 9.13 -5.33
C ILE A 394 0.46 10.07 -4.75
N GLY A 395 0.86 11.04 -3.93
CA GLY A 395 -0.04 12.01 -3.32
C GLY A 395 -0.84 12.80 -4.36
N TYR A 396 -0.17 13.32 -5.40
CA TYR A 396 -0.80 14.18 -6.40
C TYR A 396 -1.88 13.45 -7.20
N TRP A 397 -1.57 12.28 -7.74
CA TRP A 397 -2.56 11.57 -8.56
C TRP A 397 -3.71 11.04 -7.71
N SER A 398 -3.42 10.59 -6.49
CA SER A 398 -4.44 10.05 -5.57
C SER A 398 -5.39 11.18 -5.12
N ALA A 399 -4.86 12.37 -4.85
CA ALA A 399 -5.67 13.54 -4.52
C ALA A 399 -6.55 13.96 -5.70
N SER A 400 -5.99 13.99 -6.91
CA SER A 400 -6.75 14.24 -8.14
C SER A 400 -7.86 13.22 -8.35
N PHE A 401 -7.56 11.93 -8.14
CA PHE A 401 -8.53 10.83 -8.22
C PHE A 401 -9.69 11.03 -7.24
N ILE A 402 -9.41 11.31 -5.96
CA ILE A 402 -10.44 11.58 -4.95
C ILE A 402 -11.31 12.75 -5.38
N GLY A 403 -10.70 13.84 -5.86
CA GLY A 403 -11.41 15.03 -6.33
C GLY A 403 -12.42 14.70 -7.44
N ILE A 404 -12.01 13.92 -8.44
CA ILE A 404 -12.85 13.52 -9.58
C ILE A 404 -13.99 12.61 -9.12
N VAL A 405 -13.70 11.53 -8.40
CA VAL A 405 -14.73 10.55 -8.01
C VAL A 405 -15.72 11.14 -7.00
N SER A 406 -15.27 12.05 -6.14
CA SER A 406 -16.14 12.75 -5.19
C SER A 406 -17.09 13.70 -5.92
N VAL A 407 -16.62 14.44 -6.94
CA VAL A 407 -17.49 15.30 -7.75
C VAL A 407 -18.48 14.47 -8.58
N GLU A 408 -18.05 13.35 -9.20
CA GLU A 408 -18.98 12.44 -9.90
C GLU A 408 -20.09 11.98 -8.96
N HIS A 409 -19.74 11.56 -7.74
CA HIS A 409 -20.71 11.07 -6.77
C HIS A 409 -21.64 12.17 -6.26
N LEU A 410 -21.09 13.30 -5.81
CA LEU A 410 -21.85 14.35 -5.12
C LEU A 410 -22.65 15.23 -6.10
N VAL A 411 -22.06 15.61 -7.23
CA VAL A 411 -22.68 16.55 -8.18
C VAL A 411 -23.49 15.82 -9.23
N PHE A 412 -22.89 14.86 -9.94
CA PHE A 412 -23.55 14.22 -11.08
C PHE A 412 -24.49 13.09 -10.68
N ARG A 413 -24.17 12.38 -9.60
CA ARG A 413 -24.98 11.29 -9.04
C ARG A 413 -25.82 11.72 -7.84
N LYS A 414 -25.68 12.95 -7.36
CA LYS A 414 -26.47 13.55 -6.28
C LYS A 414 -26.37 12.79 -4.95
N GLY A 415 -25.22 12.18 -4.66
CA GLY A 415 -24.99 11.40 -3.44
C GLY A 415 -25.74 10.07 -3.39
N ARG A 416 -26.26 9.58 -4.52
CA ARG A 416 -27.10 8.38 -4.58
C ARG A 416 -26.30 7.14 -4.97
N TRP A 417 -26.14 6.21 -4.02
CA TRP A 417 -25.46 4.93 -4.26
C TRP A 417 -26.22 3.99 -5.21
N ASP A 418 -27.54 4.13 -5.30
CA ASP A 418 -28.41 3.41 -6.25
C ASP A 418 -28.15 3.80 -7.72
N SER A 419 -27.47 4.93 -7.99
CA SER A 419 -27.08 5.31 -9.35
C SER A 419 -25.97 4.43 -9.95
N TYR A 420 -25.33 3.58 -9.15
CA TYR A 420 -24.23 2.71 -9.55
C TYR A 420 -24.76 1.34 -9.98
N ASP A 421 -25.30 1.26 -11.20
CA ASP A 421 -26.01 0.09 -11.70
C ASP A 421 -25.12 -1.12 -12.02
N HIS A 422 -25.36 -2.21 -11.30
CA HIS A 422 -24.65 -3.48 -11.45
C HIS A 422 -24.73 -4.09 -12.86
N ALA A 423 -25.72 -3.77 -13.68
CA ALA A 423 -25.83 -4.32 -15.02
C ALA A 423 -24.78 -3.73 -15.97
N ILE A 424 -24.44 -2.46 -15.80
CA ILE A 424 -23.64 -1.71 -16.79
C ILE A 424 -22.16 -1.61 -16.44
N TRP A 425 -21.74 -2.11 -15.27
CA TRP A 425 -20.37 -1.98 -14.74
C TRP A 425 -19.25 -2.42 -15.71
N ASN A 426 -19.58 -3.26 -16.69
CA ASN A 426 -18.67 -3.77 -17.70
C ASN A 426 -19.11 -3.48 -19.15
N VAL A 427 -20.11 -2.60 -19.36
CA VAL A 427 -20.69 -2.27 -20.68
C VAL A 427 -20.18 -0.90 -21.15
N ALA A 428 -19.26 -0.92 -22.12
CA ALA A 428 -18.55 0.30 -22.55
C ALA A 428 -19.45 1.35 -23.21
N SER A 429 -20.59 0.96 -23.79
CA SER A 429 -21.54 1.87 -24.44
C SER A 429 -22.41 2.65 -23.46
N GLU A 430 -22.56 2.16 -22.23
CA GLU A 430 -23.44 2.74 -21.21
C GLU A 430 -22.67 3.45 -20.10
N LEU A 431 -21.39 3.14 -19.94
CA LEU A 431 -20.49 3.89 -19.08
C LEU A 431 -20.04 5.21 -19.73
N PRO A 432 -19.62 6.20 -18.94
CA PRO A 432 -19.01 7.43 -19.46
C PRO A 432 -17.84 7.14 -20.40
N LEU A 433 -17.52 8.07 -21.29
CA LEU A 433 -16.32 7.97 -22.11
C LEU A 433 -15.05 8.05 -21.24
N GLY A 434 -15.09 8.85 -20.16
CA GLY A 434 -14.00 9.05 -19.23
C GLY A 434 -13.04 10.15 -19.64
N ILE A 435 -13.29 10.81 -20.79
CA ILE A 435 -12.44 11.87 -21.34
C ILE A 435 -12.48 13.07 -20.39
N ALA A 436 -13.65 13.37 -19.81
CA ALA A 436 -13.76 14.44 -18.83
C ALA A 436 -12.87 14.23 -17.61
N ALA A 437 -12.81 12.99 -17.10
CA ALA A 437 -12.03 12.63 -15.93
C ALA A 437 -10.53 12.71 -16.22
N ILE A 438 -10.09 12.16 -17.35
CA ILE A 438 -8.68 12.22 -17.77
C ILE A 438 -8.26 13.66 -18.06
N ALA A 439 -9.07 14.43 -18.78
CA ALA A 439 -8.76 15.83 -19.09
C ALA A 439 -8.63 16.67 -17.80
N ALA A 440 -9.56 16.52 -16.85
CA ALA A 440 -9.47 17.20 -15.55
C ALA A 440 -8.23 16.77 -14.76
N GLY A 441 -7.95 15.46 -14.73
CA GLY A 441 -6.80 14.90 -14.03
C GLY A 441 -5.46 15.24 -14.66
N VAL A 442 -5.39 15.53 -15.96
CA VAL A 442 -4.15 15.95 -16.65
C VAL A 442 -3.97 17.46 -16.57
N ILE A 443 -5.02 18.25 -16.83
CA ILE A 443 -4.93 19.72 -16.85
C ILE A 443 -4.59 20.28 -15.47
N CYS A 444 -4.98 19.62 -14.37
CA CYS A 444 -4.57 20.06 -13.04
C CYS A 444 -3.04 20.09 -12.87
N TYR A 445 -2.28 19.23 -13.57
CA TYR A 445 -0.81 19.20 -13.47
C TYR A 445 -0.13 20.46 -14.01
N ALA A 446 -0.82 21.27 -14.83
CA ALA A 446 -0.31 22.59 -15.22
C ALA A 446 -0.03 23.49 -14.00
N LEU A 447 -0.78 23.31 -12.90
CA LEU A 447 -0.57 24.03 -11.64
C LEU A 447 0.10 23.19 -10.55
N VAL A 448 -0.04 21.85 -10.55
CA VAL A 448 0.68 20.98 -9.61
C VAL A 448 2.19 21.05 -9.81
N VAL A 449 2.68 20.99 -11.05
CA VAL A 449 4.13 20.97 -11.35
C VAL A 449 4.86 22.24 -10.86
N PRO A 450 4.30 23.45 -11.01
CA PRO A 450 4.86 24.65 -10.38
C PRO A 450 4.83 24.66 -8.84
N CYS A 451 3.91 23.92 -8.22
CA CYS A 451 3.67 23.87 -6.78
C CYS A 451 4.36 22.71 -6.05
N MET A 452 5.01 21.79 -6.78
CA MET A 452 5.71 20.65 -6.18
C MET A 452 7.15 21.00 -5.78
N ALA A 453 7.56 20.55 -4.59
CA ALA A 453 8.89 20.70 -4.01
C ALA A 453 9.46 19.32 -3.70
N GLN A 454 10.13 18.73 -4.69
CA GLN A 454 10.70 17.38 -4.67
C GLN A 454 12.22 17.43 -4.83
N ALA A 455 12.91 16.35 -4.45
CA ALA A 455 14.38 16.30 -4.49
C ALA A 455 14.93 16.53 -5.91
N TRP A 456 14.23 16.07 -6.95
CA TRP A 456 14.65 16.25 -8.36
C TRP A 456 14.04 17.47 -9.05
N TRP A 457 13.03 18.09 -8.45
CA TRP A 457 12.36 19.25 -9.02
C TRP A 457 11.69 20.10 -7.96
N THR A 458 12.04 21.39 -7.93
CA THR A 458 11.31 22.39 -7.14
C THR A 458 10.72 23.43 -8.08
N GLY A 459 9.38 23.46 -8.16
CA GLY A 459 8.66 24.42 -8.98
C GLY A 459 8.80 25.86 -8.48
N PRO A 460 8.59 26.86 -9.35
CA PRO A 460 8.78 28.27 -8.99
C PRO A 460 7.88 28.74 -7.83
N ILE A 461 6.67 28.20 -7.68
CA ILE A 461 5.78 28.53 -6.56
C ILE A 461 6.27 27.81 -5.30
N ALA A 462 6.60 26.53 -5.43
CA ALA A 462 7.13 25.67 -4.37
C ALA A 462 8.38 26.22 -3.68
N LYS A 463 9.23 26.98 -4.38
CA LYS A 463 10.40 27.67 -3.77
C LYS A 463 10.02 28.60 -2.62
N THR A 464 8.80 29.12 -2.63
CA THR A 464 8.30 30.04 -1.60
C THR A 464 7.32 29.36 -0.64
N THR A 465 6.47 28.48 -1.15
CA THR A 465 5.39 27.86 -0.36
C THR A 465 5.81 26.58 0.33
N GLY A 466 6.80 25.86 -0.21
CA GLY A 466 6.93 24.41 0.00
C GLY A 466 5.98 23.62 -0.89
N ASP A 467 5.88 22.32 -0.65
CA ASP A 467 5.03 21.44 -1.46
C ASP A 467 3.55 21.59 -1.10
N ILE A 468 2.76 22.09 -2.04
CA ILE A 468 1.29 22.15 -1.94
C ILE A 468 0.62 21.40 -3.09
N GLY A 469 1.34 20.46 -3.70
CA GLY A 469 0.94 19.83 -4.95
C GLY A 469 -0.35 19.00 -4.82
N PHE A 470 -0.59 18.35 -3.67
CA PHE A 470 -1.75 17.47 -3.51
C PHE A 470 -3.04 18.27 -3.28
N GLU A 471 -2.99 19.39 -2.54
CA GLU A 471 -4.13 20.29 -2.35
C GLU A 471 -4.55 20.88 -3.69
N ILE A 472 -3.58 21.34 -4.48
CA ILE A 472 -3.80 21.85 -5.83
C ILE A 472 -4.36 20.75 -6.74
N ALA A 473 -3.82 19.53 -6.68
CA ALA A 473 -4.33 18.42 -7.46
C ALA A 473 -5.80 18.11 -7.16
N PHE A 474 -6.18 18.05 -5.87
CA PHE A 474 -7.56 17.83 -5.45
C PHE A 474 -8.49 18.96 -5.91
N VAL A 475 -8.15 20.22 -5.60
CA VAL A 475 -9.00 21.37 -5.92
C VAL A 475 -9.16 21.53 -7.43
N MET A 476 -8.06 21.52 -8.18
CA MET A 476 -8.10 21.77 -9.62
C MET A 476 -8.75 20.63 -10.38
N SER A 477 -8.51 19.37 -10.01
CA SER A 477 -9.19 18.24 -10.67
C SER A 477 -10.70 18.28 -10.41
N SER A 478 -11.13 18.59 -9.18
CA SER A 478 -12.55 18.76 -8.86
C SER A 478 -13.19 19.90 -9.64
N LEU A 479 -12.54 21.07 -9.71
CA LEU A 479 -13.05 22.24 -10.41
C LEU A 479 -13.17 22.00 -11.92
N PHE A 480 -12.14 21.42 -12.56
CA PHE A 480 -12.15 21.16 -14.00
C PHE A 480 -13.09 20.01 -14.38
N TYR A 481 -13.28 19.02 -13.50
CA TYR A 481 -14.14 17.89 -13.81
C TYR A 481 -15.61 18.30 -14.00
N VAL A 482 -16.11 19.30 -13.26
CA VAL A 482 -17.51 19.77 -13.38
C VAL A 482 -17.86 20.22 -14.81
N PRO A 483 -17.21 21.23 -15.42
CA PRO A 483 -17.55 21.67 -16.77
C PRO A 483 -17.28 20.59 -17.82
N PHE A 484 -16.19 19.82 -17.69
CA PHE A 484 -15.87 18.76 -18.65
C PHE A 484 -16.88 17.63 -18.63
N ARG A 485 -17.33 17.21 -17.44
CA ARG A 485 -18.33 16.15 -17.31
C ARG A 485 -19.70 16.62 -17.77
N TRP A 486 -20.07 17.88 -17.55
CA TRP A 486 -21.30 18.46 -18.11
C TRP A 486 -21.29 18.43 -19.64
N LEU A 487 -20.17 18.81 -20.26
CA LEU A 487 -19.99 18.77 -21.71
C LEU A 487 -20.03 17.33 -22.25
N GLU A 488 -19.33 16.39 -21.60
CA GLU A 488 -19.31 14.98 -21.97
C GLU A 488 -20.72 14.37 -21.97
N LYS A 489 -21.52 14.64 -20.94
CA LYS A 489 -22.92 14.20 -20.87
C LYS A 489 -23.77 14.81 -21.97
N ARG A 490 -23.57 16.10 -22.28
CA ARG A 490 -24.33 16.79 -23.35
C ARG A 490 -24.01 16.23 -24.74
N MET A 491 -22.76 15.86 -24.99
CA MET A 491 -22.31 15.37 -26.29
C MET A 491 -22.57 13.88 -26.48
N SER A 492 -22.35 13.06 -25.45
CA SER A 492 -22.39 11.60 -25.56
C SER A 492 -23.69 10.97 -25.02
N GLY A 493 -24.50 11.75 -24.29
CA GLY A 493 -25.72 11.26 -23.64
C GLY A 493 -25.49 10.46 -22.36
N ARG A 494 -24.24 10.28 -21.92
CA ARG A 494 -23.83 9.39 -20.81
C ARG A 494 -22.80 9.98 -19.87
#